data_AF-A0A314YLQ9-F1
#
_entry.id   AF-A0A314YLQ9-F1
#
_cell.length_a   1.000
_cell.length_b   1.000
_cell.length_c   1.000
_cell.angle_alpha   90.00
_cell.angle_beta   90.00
_cell.angle_gamma   90.00
#
_symmetry.space_group_name_H-M   'P 1'
#
loop_
_entity.id
_entity.type
_entity.pdbx_description
1 polymer ?
#
loop_
_entity_poly.entity_id
_entity_poly.type
_entity_poly.pdbx_seq_one_letter_code
_entity_poly.pdbx_strand_id
1 'polypeptide(L)'
;MNCKHLKVFDAAENQLSGLIPGWLGFELPKLVILILRSNRFYGRIPLQLCNLTHVQILDLSINNISGTIPKCLSNLTALVDKGHSILTITHHYASDFGNGILSGSYDDAATLIWKGIMSEYKSTLGLVKSFHLSSNQFTTTKNEIDDGNPPSCIMFYNQREIDRRLFTHEITTANNRRG
;
A
#
# COMPACT_ATOMS: atom_id res chain seq x y z
N MET A 1 -10.94 -6.92 -17.29
CA MET A 1 -10.48 -5.53 -17.59
C MET A 1 -9.07 -5.61 -18.18
N ASN A 2 -8.56 -4.64 -18.95
CA ASN A 2 -7.22 -4.75 -19.59
C ASN A 2 -6.07 -4.11 -18.76
N CYS A 3 -6.34 -3.67 -17.53
CA CYS A 3 -5.43 -2.91 -16.68
C CYS A 3 -4.39 -3.79 -15.94
N LYS A 4 -3.90 -4.86 -16.55
CA LYS A 4 -2.98 -5.84 -15.93
C LYS A 4 -1.59 -5.27 -15.58
N HIS A 5 -1.31 -4.05 -16.03
CA HIS A 5 -0.05 -3.33 -15.81
C HIS A 5 -0.18 -2.17 -14.83
N LEU A 6 -1.36 -1.93 -14.26
CA LEU A 6 -1.59 -0.86 -13.31
C LEU A 6 -0.74 -1.09 -12.05
N LYS A 7 0.10 -0.11 -11.70
CA LYS A 7 0.93 -0.13 -10.48
C LYS A 7 0.35 0.73 -9.37
N VAL A 8 -0.34 1.81 -9.72
CA VAL A 8 -0.93 2.74 -8.74
C VAL A 8 -2.43 2.83 -8.99
N PHE A 9 -3.20 2.59 -7.93
CA PHE A 9 -4.63 2.90 -7.90
C PHE A 9 -4.93 3.74 -6.67
N ASP A 10 -5.16 5.04 -6.90
CA ASP A 10 -5.52 6.02 -5.89
C ASP A 10 -6.95 6.53 -6.18
N ALA A 11 -7.84 6.27 -5.25
CA ALA A 11 -9.22 6.76 -5.26
C ALA A 11 -9.57 7.40 -3.91
N ALA A 12 -8.57 7.94 -3.20
CA ALA A 12 -8.76 8.57 -1.91
C ALA A 12 -9.72 9.77 -1.97
N GLU A 13 -10.33 10.11 -0.83
CA GLU A 13 -11.08 11.37 -0.64
C GLU A 13 -12.26 11.54 -1.61
N ASN A 14 -12.94 10.42 -1.87
CA ASN A 14 -14.13 10.39 -2.69
C ASN A 14 -15.35 9.98 -1.84
N GLN A 15 -16.51 9.85 -2.50
CA GLN A 15 -17.74 9.35 -1.88
C GLN A 15 -18.05 7.92 -2.30
N LEU A 16 -17.03 7.14 -2.70
CA LEU A 16 -17.21 5.76 -3.14
C LEU A 16 -17.77 4.93 -1.98
N SER A 17 -18.69 4.03 -2.28
CA SER A 17 -19.38 3.20 -1.30
C SER A 17 -19.61 1.80 -1.84
N GLY A 18 -20.01 0.88 -0.97
CA GLY A 18 -20.14 -0.53 -1.29
C GLY A 18 -19.05 -1.37 -0.63
N LEU A 19 -19.00 -2.64 -1.02
CA LEU A 19 -17.93 -3.56 -0.61
C LEU A 19 -16.66 -3.28 -1.42
N ILE A 20 -15.49 -3.49 -0.81
CA ILE A 20 -14.26 -3.57 -1.60
C ILE A 20 -14.39 -4.76 -2.56
N PRO A 21 -14.25 -4.56 -3.87
CA PRO A 21 -14.43 -5.65 -4.82
C PRO A 21 -13.27 -6.64 -4.78
N GLY A 22 -13.57 -7.93 -4.63
CA GLY A 22 -12.57 -8.99 -4.62
C GLY A 22 -11.80 -9.14 -5.94
N TRP A 23 -12.36 -8.67 -7.07
CA TRP A 23 -11.67 -8.73 -8.37
C TRP A 23 -10.37 -7.91 -8.40
N LEU A 24 -10.21 -6.90 -7.52
CA LEU A 24 -8.96 -6.13 -7.39
C LEU A 24 -7.75 -7.06 -7.21
N GLY A 25 -7.91 -8.11 -6.41
CA GLY A 25 -6.84 -9.06 -6.09
C GLY A 25 -6.36 -9.92 -7.25
N PHE A 26 -7.18 -10.12 -8.29
CA PHE A 26 -6.85 -10.98 -9.43
C PHE A 26 -6.64 -10.22 -10.74
N GLU A 27 -7.38 -9.12 -10.96
CA GLU A 27 -7.28 -8.34 -12.19
C GLU A 27 -6.10 -7.37 -12.19
N LEU A 28 -5.57 -7.02 -11.01
CA LEU A 28 -4.46 -6.07 -10.84
C LEU A 28 -3.21 -6.71 -10.20
N PRO A 29 -2.62 -7.76 -10.81
CA PRO A 29 -1.55 -8.53 -10.19
C PRO A 29 -0.23 -7.76 -10.02
N LYS A 30 -0.08 -6.63 -10.72
CA LYS A 30 1.11 -5.75 -10.67
C LYS A 30 0.92 -4.51 -9.80
N LEU A 31 -0.18 -4.43 -9.05
CA LEU A 31 -0.46 -3.29 -8.19
C LEU A 31 0.58 -3.20 -7.08
N VAL A 32 1.15 -2.00 -6.92
CA VAL A 32 2.15 -1.65 -5.91
C VAL A 32 1.51 -0.73 -4.85
N ILE A 33 0.60 0.15 -5.27
CA ILE A 33 -0.06 1.13 -4.43
C ILE A 33 -1.57 1.01 -4.59
N LEU A 34 -2.26 0.78 -3.47
CA LEU A 34 -3.71 0.81 -3.36
C LEU A 34 -4.14 1.80 -2.26
N ILE A 35 -4.71 2.93 -2.66
CA ILE A 35 -5.19 3.95 -1.72
C ILE A 35 -6.70 4.14 -1.94
N LEU A 36 -7.48 3.73 -0.94
CA LEU A 36 -8.95 3.87 -0.90
C LEU A 36 -9.40 4.72 0.31
N ARG A 37 -8.46 5.43 0.94
CA ARG A 37 -8.69 6.22 2.16
C ARG A 37 -9.82 7.24 2.00
N SER A 38 -10.54 7.53 3.08
CA SER A 38 -11.52 8.62 3.13
C SER A 38 -12.62 8.44 2.08
N ASN A 39 -13.25 7.27 2.12
CA ASN A 39 -14.43 6.90 1.35
C ASN A 39 -15.50 6.34 2.30
N ARG A 40 -16.53 5.68 1.76
CA ARG A 40 -17.63 5.04 2.51
C ARG A 40 -17.68 3.53 2.24
N PHE A 41 -16.54 2.88 1.98
CA PHE A 41 -16.48 1.43 1.82
C PHE A 41 -16.87 0.73 3.12
N TYR A 42 -17.60 -0.38 3.03
CA TYR A 42 -18.07 -1.13 4.19
C TYR A 42 -17.95 -2.64 3.99
N GLY A 43 -18.30 -3.41 5.04
CA GLY A 43 -18.17 -4.86 5.04
C GLY A 43 -16.73 -5.32 5.26
N ARG A 44 -16.44 -6.59 4.95
CA ARG A 44 -15.12 -7.20 5.22
C ARG A 44 -14.11 -6.89 4.12
N ILE A 45 -12.83 -6.90 4.46
CA ILE A 45 -11.76 -6.94 3.46
C ILE A 45 -11.84 -8.30 2.73
N PRO A 46 -11.96 -8.33 1.39
CA PRO A 46 -12.01 -9.59 0.66
C PRO A 46 -10.66 -10.32 0.72
N LEU A 47 -10.69 -11.63 0.95
CA LEU A 47 -9.50 -12.50 1.01
C LEU A 47 -8.65 -12.43 -0.26
N GLN A 48 -9.28 -12.10 -1.38
CA GLN A 48 -8.66 -11.93 -2.68
C GLN A 48 -7.58 -10.86 -2.69
N LEU A 49 -7.65 -9.82 -1.83
CA LEU A 49 -6.57 -8.83 -1.74
C LEU A 49 -5.23 -9.43 -1.31
N CYS A 50 -5.24 -10.62 -0.70
CA CYS A 50 -4.00 -11.33 -0.38
C CYS A 50 -3.20 -11.77 -1.61
N ASN A 51 -3.79 -11.72 -2.81
CA ASN A 51 -3.09 -12.00 -4.07
C ASN A 51 -2.33 -10.80 -4.62
N LEU A 52 -2.44 -9.62 -3.99
CA LEU A 52 -1.70 -8.42 -4.35
C LEU A 52 -0.26 -8.48 -3.83
N THR A 53 0.50 -9.47 -4.29
CA THR A 53 1.83 -9.82 -3.75
C THR A 53 2.91 -8.74 -3.95
N HIS A 54 2.67 -7.76 -4.83
CA HIS A 54 3.57 -6.64 -5.10
C HIS A 54 3.22 -5.36 -4.31
N VAL A 55 2.13 -5.36 -3.54
CA VAL A 55 1.67 -4.15 -2.84
C VAL A 55 2.66 -3.75 -1.74
N GLN A 56 3.10 -2.51 -1.83
CA GLN A 56 3.96 -1.83 -0.85
C GLN A 56 3.15 -0.81 -0.02
N ILE A 57 2.08 -0.24 -0.59
CA ILE A 57 1.21 0.72 0.09
C ILE A 57 -0.23 0.23 0.00
N LEU A 58 -0.82 -0.06 1.17
CA LEU A 58 -2.24 -0.32 1.31
C LEU A 58 -2.84 0.65 2.32
N ASP A 59 -3.65 1.59 1.84
CA ASP A 59 -4.37 2.54 2.70
C ASP A 59 -5.89 2.40 2.51
N LEU A 60 -6.53 1.78 3.50
CA LEU A 60 -7.99 1.62 3.60
C LEU A 60 -8.57 2.47 4.74
N SER A 61 -7.79 3.40 5.29
CA SER A 61 -8.18 4.15 6.48
C SER A 61 -9.37 5.09 6.23
N ILE A 62 -10.06 5.50 7.29
CA ILE A 62 -11.19 6.45 7.20
C ILE A 62 -12.27 5.91 6.24
N ASN A 63 -12.84 4.77 6.61
CA ASN A 63 -13.93 4.12 5.90
C ASN A 63 -14.90 3.48 6.94
N ASN A 64 -15.87 2.68 6.48
CA ASN A 64 -16.84 1.95 7.30
C ASN A 64 -16.60 0.42 7.25
N ILE A 65 -15.35 -0.01 6.99
CA ILE A 65 -15.00 -1.44 6.85
C ILE A 65 -15.10 -2.12 8.22
N SER A 66 -15.62 -3.34 8.25
CA SER A 66 -15.91 -4.09 9.48
C SER A 66 -15.51 -5.56 9.38
N GLY A 67 -15.59 -6.28 10.50
CA GLY A 67 -15.19 -7.68 10.62
C GLY A 67 -13.70 -7.85 10.92
N THR A 68 -13.12 -9.00 10.59
CA THR A 68 -11.74 -9.34 10.93
C THR A 68 -10.77 -8.95 9.82
N ILE A 69 -9.53 -8.61 10.19
CA ILE A 69 -8.44 -8.41 9.24
C ILE A 69 -7.98 -9.79 8.75
N PRO A 70 -7.96 -10.07 7.43
CA PRO A 70 -7.45 -11.33 6.93
C PRO A 70 -5.98 -11.54 7.30
N LYS A 71 -5.67 -12.66 7.97
CA LYS A 71 -4.31 -12.99 8.40
C LYS A 71 -3.31 -13.00 7.24
N CYS A 72 -3.73 -13.35 6.03
CA CYS A 72 -2.85 -13.36 4.87
C CYS A 72 -2.32 -11.98 4.47
N LEU A 73 -2.95 -10.87 4.91
CA LEU A 73 -2.42 -9.53 4.66
C LEU A 73 -1.10 -9.27 5.39
N SER A 74 -0.83 -9.95 6.52
CA SER A 74 0.48 -9.86 7.18
C SER A 74 1.60 -10.57 6.40
N ASN A 75 1.23 -11.43 5.45
CA ASN A 75 2.17 -12.23 4.66
C ASN A 75 2.45 -11.62 3.28
N LEU A 76 1.97 -10.41 3.00
CA LEU A 76 2.33 -9.70 1.77
C LEU A 76 3.82 -9.36 1.81
N THR A 77 4.64 -10.19 1.15
CA THR A 77 6.10 -10.14 1.17
C THR A 77 6.65 -8.80 0.70
N ALA A 78 6.01 -8.13 -0.27
CA ALA A 78 6.42 -6.80 -0.70
C ALA A 78 6.35 -5.74 0.43
N LEU A 79 5.47 -5.88 1.42
CA LEU A 79 5.44 -5.03 2.62
C LEU A 79 6.62 -5.32 3.58
N VAL A 80 7.21 -6.50 3.49
CA VAL A 80 8.26 -6.99 4.41
C VAL A 80 9.66 -6.93 3.78
N ASP A 81 9.77 -7.11 2.46
CA ASP A 81 11.04 -7.31 1.74
C ASP A 81 11.83 -6.03 1.53
N LYS A 82 12.92 -5.85 2.26
CA LYS A 82 13.79 -4.65 2.19
C LYS A 82 14.48 -4.40 0.83
N GLY A 83 14.24 -5.24 -0.19
CA GLY A 83 15.13 -5.43 -1.34
C GLY A 83 14.74 -4.79 -2.67
N HIS A 84 13.61 -4.08 -2.79
CA HIS A 84 13.24 -3.40 -4.05
C HIS A 84 13.58 -1.91 -3.97
N SER A 85 14.80 -1.54 -4.35
CA SER A 85 15.35 -0.19 -4.20
C SER A 85 15.17 0.71 -5.42
N ILE A 86 14.11 0.53 -6.21
CA ILE A 86 13.80 1.49 -7.28
C ILE A 86 13.08 2.68 -6.62
N LEU A 87 13.70 3.85 -6.75
CA LEU A 87 13.27 5.10 -6.14
C LEU A 87 11.89 5.57 -6.65
N THR A 88 11.61 5.38 -7.93
CA THR A 88 10.40 5.84 -8.61
C THR A 88 9.57 4.70 -9.17
N ILE A 89 8.29 4.94 -9.37
CA ILE A 89 7.44 4.02 -10.15
C ILE A 89 7.38 4.57 -11.58
N THR A 90 8.35 4.16 -12.40
CA THR A 90 8.43 4.58 -13.81
C THR A 90 7.55 3.70 -14.70
N HIS A 91 6.85 4.36 -15.62
CA HIS A 91 6.05 3.78 -16.68
C HIS A 91 6.64 4.16 -18.04
N HIS A 92 6.94 3.16 -18.86
CA HIS A 92 7.35 3.34 -20.24
C HIS A 92 6.17 3.07 -21.15
N TYR A 93 5.97 3.93 -22.14
CA TYR A 93 4.97 3.74 -23.18
C TYR A 93 5.64 3.86 -24.55
N ALA A 94 5.13 3.08 -25.49
CA ALA A 94 5.49 3.18 -26.90
C ALA A 94 4.22 2.99 -27.73
N SER A 95 4.03 3.86 -28.71
CA SER A 95 2.91 3.84 -29.65
C SER A 95 3.45 3.96 -31.06
N ASP A 96 3.16 2.94 -31.87
CA ASP A 96 3.50 2.91 -33.29
C ASP A 96 2.35 3.52 -34.11
N PHE A 97 2.66 4.52 -34.91
CA PHE A 97 1.69 5.22 -35.77
C PHE A 97 1.86 4.90 -37.26
N GLY A 98 2.68 3.89 -37.60
CA GLY A 98 2.94 3.47 -38.98
C GLY A 98 3.90 4.38 -39.76
N ASN A 99 4.13 5.62 -39.30
CA ASN A 99 5.16 6.54 -39.80
C ASN A 99 6.28 6.81 -38.79
N GLY A 100 6.29 6.09 -37.66
CA GLY A 100 7.28 6.21 -36.60
C GLY A 100 6.78 5.68 -35.26
N ILE A 101 7.72 5.41 -34.36
CA ILE A 101 7.44 5.01 -32.98
C ILE A 101 7.59 6.24 -32.09
N LEU A 102 6.52 6.62 -31.39
CA LEU A 102 6.60 7.56 -30.28
C LEU A 102 6.79 6.75 -29.00
N SER A 103 7.90 6.98 -28.30
CA SER A 103 8.15 6.37 -26.99
C SER A 103 8.45 7.43 -25.96
N GLY A 104 8.01 7.22 -24.73
CA GLY A 104 8.30 8.09 -23.60
C GLY A 104 8.19 7.38 -22.27
N SER A 105 8.47 8.11 -21.20
CA SER A 105 8.27 7.63 -19.84
C SER A 105 7.73 8.70 -18.92
N TYR A 106 6.99 8.28 -17.89
CA TYR A 106 6.60 9.14 -16.79
C TYR A 106 6.75 8.40 -15.46
N ASP A 107 6.94 9.16 -14.39
CA ASP A 107 6.96 8.64 -13.03
C ASP A 107 5.64 8.95 -12.34
N ASP A 108 5.10 7.98 -11.62
CA ASP A 108 3.95 8.22 -10.75
C ASP A 108 4.31 9.08 -9.55
N ALA A 109 3.30 9.75 -9.02
CA ALA A 109 3.31 10.35 -7.70
C ALA A 109 2.11 9.84 -6.91
N ALA A 110 2.25 9.76 -5.59
CA ALA A 110 1.13 9.48 -4.71
C ALA A 110 1.21 10.36 -3.47
N THR A 111 0.05 10.73 -2.95
CA THR A 111 -0.07 11.54 -1.74
C THR A 111 -0.32 10.64 -0.54
N LEU A 112 0.59 10.67 0.43
CA LEU A 112 0.54 9.83 1.62
C LEU A 112 0.41 10.69 2.87
N ILE A 113 -0.36 10.21 3.84
CA ILE A 113 -0.45 10.86 5.15
C ILE A 113 0.53 10.20 6.11
N TRP A 114 1.45 11.00 6.64
CA TRP A 114 2.42 10.60 7.63
C TRP A 114 2.37 11.50 8.85
N LYS A 115 2.10 10.93 10.03
CA LYS A 115 1.98 11.70 11.29
C LYS A 115 1.01 12.89 11.18
N GLY A 116 -0.06 12.71 10.41
CA GLY A 116 -1.05 13.76 10.14
C GLY A 116 -0.65 14.80 9.10
N ILE A 117 0.54 14.67 8.50
CA ILE A 117 1.02 15.53 7.41
C ILE A 117 0.81 14.79 6.10
N MET A 118 0.09 15.43 5.19
CA MET A 118 -0.07 14.96 3.82
C MET A 118 1.13 15.41 2.99
N SER A 119 1.81 14.47 2.34
CA SER A 119 2.98 14.73 1.51
C SER A 119 2.88 13.98 0.19
N GLU A 120 3.25 14.64 -0.90
CA GLU A 120 3.41 14.00 -2.20
C GLU A 120 4.77 13.31 -2.30
N TYR A 121 4.75 12.06 -2.75
CA TYR A 121 5.94 11.25 -2.99
C TYR A 121 6.03 10.94 -4.48
N LYS A 122 7.12 11.36 -5.11
CA LYS A 122 7.42 11.11 -6.52
C LYS A 122 8.74 10.36 -6.67
N SER A 123 9.84 11.00 -6.25
CA SER A 123 11.20 10.46 -6.40
C SER A 123 11.55 9.34 -5.42
N THR A 124 10.78 9.14 -4.36
CA THR A 124 11.01 8.09 -3.34
C THR A 124 9.85 7.13 -3.21
N LEU A 125 8.85 7.26 -4.09
CA LEU A 125 7.59 6.54 -3.98
C LEU A 125 7.78 5.01 -3.96
N GLY A 126 8.74 4.49 -4.75
CA GLY A 126 9.02 3.06 -4.81
C GLY A 126 9.76 2.48 -3.59
N LEU A 127 10.17 3.33 -2.64
CA LEU A 127 10.74 2.91 -1.36
C LEU A 127 9.71 2.85 -0.23
N VAL A 128 8.58 3.56 -0.39
CA VAL A 128 7.65 3.73 0.71
C VAL A 128 6.82 2.48 0.90
N LYS A 129 6.80 2.01 2.15
CA LYS A 129 5.96 0.90 2.58
C LYS A 129 5.03 1.35 3.68
N SER A 130 3.74 1.12 3.50
CA SER A 130 2.74 1.49 4.50
C SER A 130 1.52 0.59 4.44
N PHE A 131 0.94 0.37 5.62
CA PHE A 131 -0.27 -0.41 5.79
C PHE A 131 -1.16 0.32 6.79
N HIS A 132 -2.19 1.01 6.29
CA HIS A 132 -3.06 1.88 7.08
C HIS A 132 -4.51 1.36 7.05
N LEU A 133 -5.00 0.91 8.21
CA LEU A 133 -6.37 0.41 8.38
C LEU A 133 -7.17 1.19 9.44
N SER A 134 -6.60 2.26 10.00
CA SER A 134 -7.20 3.04 11.09
C SER A 134 -8.54 3.68 10.70
N SER A 135 -9.32 4.12 11.70
CA SER A 135 -10.62 4.77 11.48
C SER A 135 -11.58 3.92 10.63
N ASN A 136 -11.72 2.65 11.03
CA ASN A 136 -12.66 1.65 10.54
C ASN A 136 -13.31 0.93 11.74
N GLN A 137 -14.14 -0.08 11.49
CA GLN A 137 -14.93 -0.82 12.48
C GLN A 137 -14.47 -2.29 12.63
N PHE A 138 -13.16 -2.54 12.60
CA PHE A 138 -12.61 -3.90 12.71
C PHE A 138 -12.83 -4.51 14.10
N THR A 139 -13.12 -5.82 14.13
CA THR A 139 -13.31 -6.61 15.36
C THR A 139 -12.14 -7.56 15.58
N THR A 140 -11.73 -7.76 16.82
CA THR A 140 -10.75 -8.78 17.21
C THR A 140 -11.43 -10.15 17.38
N THR A 141 -10.72 -11.24 17.07
CA THR A 141 -11.19 -12.60 17.42
C THR A 141 -10.86 -12.88 18.89
N LYS A 142 -11.88 -13.22 19.70
CA LYS A 142 -11.77 -13.49 21.15
C LYS A 142 -10.91 -14.72 21.57
N ASN A 143 -10.11 -15.32 20.68
CA ASN A 143 -9.29 -16.50 21.00
C ASN A 143 -7.88 -16.14 21.52
N GLU A 144 -7.69 -14.95 22.08
CA GLU A 144 -6.44 -14.50 22.73
C GLU A 144 -6.70 -14.14 24.21
N ILE A 145 -7.13 -15.13 24.99
CA ILE A 145 -7.15 -15.16 26.46
C ILE A 145 -6.72 -16.61 26.77
N ASP A 146 -5.54 -16.96 27.28
CA ASP A 146 -4.93 -16.60 28.56
C ASP A 146 -3.49 -17.19 28.59
N ASP A 147 -2.45 -16.39 28.40
CA ASP A 147 -1.04 -16.83 28.62
C ASP A 147 -0.23 -15.76 29.37
N GLY A 148 -0.90 -14.84 30.07
CA GLY A 148 -0.26 -13.77 30.84
C GLY A 148 0.52 -12.72 30.01
N ASN A 149 0.54 -12.85 28.68
CA ASN A 149 1.00 -11.80 27.77
C ASN A 149 -0.19 -10.94 27.36
N PRO A 150 -0.12 -9.59 27.51
CA PRO A 150 -1.19 -8.72 27.06
C PRO A 150 -1.46 -8.97 25.56
N PRO A 151 -2.74 -8.95 25.14
CA PRO A 151 -3.13 -9.26 23.76
C PRO A 151 -2.25 -8.45 22.83
N SER A 152 -1.56 -9.16 21.94
CA SER A 152 -0.65 -8.56 20.99
C SER A 152 -1.42 -7.52 20.21
N CYS A 153 -1.20 -6.27 20.59
CA CYS A 153 -1.47 -5.07 19.81
C CYS A 153 -0.71 -5.18 18.49
N ILE A 154 -1.18 -6.04 17.59
CA ILE A 154 -0.70 -6.17 16.21
C ILE A 154 -1.03 -4.89 15.40
N MET A 155 -1.78 -3.95 16.00
CA MET A 155 -2.01 -2.60 15.48
C MET A 155 -1.12 -1.51 16.10
N PHE A 156 -0.20 -1.88 17.00
CA PHE A 156 0.91 -1.03 17.41
C PHE A 156 2.22 -1.78 17.22
N TYR A 157 2.51 -2.26 16.00
CA TYR A 157 3.88 -2.05 15.54
C TYR A 157 4.05 -0.54 15.50
N ASN A 158 4.53 -0.03 16.63
CA ASN A 158 4.91 1.34 16.88
C ASN A 158 5.45 1.91 15.56
N GLN A 159 4.69 2.81 14.93
CA GLN A 159 5.12 3.53 13.73
C GLN A 159 6.59 3.96 13.93
N ARG A 160 6.96 4.39 15.15
CA ARG A 160 8.33 4.76 15.54
C ARG A 160 9.42 3.68 15.38
N GLU A 161 9.14 2.38 15.49
CA GLU A 161 10.15 1.30 15.46
C GLU A 161 10.48 0.86 14.03
N ILE A 162 9.46 0.80 13.16
CA ILE A 162 9.62 0.58 11.72
C ILE A 162 10.24 1.83 11.08
N ASP A 163 9.77 3.02 11.46
CA ASP A 163 10.30 4.32 11.02
C ASP A 163 11.77 4.51 11.40
N ARG A 164 12.16 4.19 12.64
CA ARG A 164 13.56 4.35 13.07
C ARG A 164 14.50 3.45 12.28
N ARG A 165 14.09 2.22 11.95
CA ARG A 165 14.94 1.26 11.25
C ARG A 165 14.98 1.45 9.74
N LEU A 166 13.93 1.99 9.12
CA LEU A 166 13.90 2.29 7.69
C LEU A 166 14.54 3.65 7.37
N PHE A 167 14.23 4.70 8.14
CA PHE A 167 14.70 6.07 7.84
C PHE A 167 16.19 6.30 8.17
N THR A 168 16.73 5.68 9.24
CA THR A 168 18.18 5.77 9.52
C THR A 168 19.01 5.03 8.48
N HIS A 169 18.47 3.97 7.88
CA HIS A 169 19.19 3.20 6.88
C HIS A 169 19.21 3.92 5.51
N GLU A 170 18.07 4.51 5.10
CA GLU A 170 17.96 5.26 3.83
C GLU A 170 18.85 6.51 3.77
N ILE A 171 18.92 7.31 4.85
CA ILE A 171 19.83 8.48 4.93
C ILE A 171 21.29 8.03 4.82
N THR A 172 21.65 6.92 5.45
CA THR A 172 23.04 6.41 5.43
C THR A 172 23.43 5.91 4.02
N THR A 173 22.54 5.22 3.31
CA THR A 173 22.80 4.77 1.94
C THR A 173 22.78 5.88 0.89
N ALA A 174 21.97 6.94 1.09
CA ALA A 174 21.96 8.10 0.19
C ALA A 174 23.23 8.95 0.33
N ASN A 175 23.78 9.07 1.53
CA ASN A 175 25.01 9.83 1.79
C ASN A 175 26.28 9.10 1.34
N ASN A 176 26.33 7.76 1.43
CA ASN A 176 27.48 6.96 0.98
C ASN A 176 27.64 6.85 -0.55
N ARG A 177 26.67 7.33 -1.35
CA ARG A 177 26.75 7.34 -2.83
C ARG A 177 27.13 8.70 -3.42
N ARG A 178 27.36 9.71 -2.59
CA ARG A 178 27.77 11.07 -2.99
C ARG A 178 29.18 11.47 -2.53
N GLY A 179 29.94 10.52 -1.96
CA GLY A 179 31.34 10.68 -1.57
C GLY A 179 32.27 9.89 -2.48
#